data_AF-A0A6V7JM59-F1
#
_entry.id   AF-A0A6V7JM59-F1
#
_cell.length_a   1.000
_cell.length_b   1.000
_cell.length_c   1.000
_cell.angle_alpha   90.00
_cell.angle_beta   90.00
_cell.angle_gamma   90.00
#
_symmetry.space_group_name_H-M   'P 1'
#
loop_
_entity.id
_entity.type
_entity.pdbx_description
1 polymer ?
#
loop_
_entity_poly.entity_id
_entity_poly.type
_entity_poly.pdbx_seq_one_letter_code
_entity_poly.pdbx_strand_id
1 'polypeptide(L)'
;MGISNLARESDQDDPNSDEAHPGGISVEGFFAASVVLITGVTGFLGKALLEKLLRACPRITTIYVLLRPKKNKSVEERFRLLFENP
;
A
#
# COMPACT_ATOMS: atom_id res chain seq x y z
N MET A 1 -54.96 4.25 -10.31
CA MET A 1 -55.13 5.70 -10.04
C MET A 1 -54.82 5.89 -8.56
N GLY A 2 -53.75 6.61 -8.23
CA GLY A 2 -53.35 6.84 -6.83
C GLY A 2 -51.88 6.54 -6.56
N ILE A 3 -51.02 7.43 -7.04
CA ILE A 3 -49.64 7.60 -6.61
C ILE A 3 -49.63 8.42 -5.30
N SER A 4 -48.84 8.00 -4.31
CA SER A 4 -48.20 8.94 -3.38
C SER A 4 -47.03 8.26 -2.67
N ASN A 5 -45.82 8.62 -3.08
CA ASN A 5 -44.61 8.57 -2.28
C ASN A 5 -44.79 9.38 -0.99
N LEU A 6 -44.29 8.89 0.15
CA LEU A 6 -43.55 9.75 1.08
C LEU A 6 -42.59 8.92 1.93
N ALA A 7 -41.35 9.38 1.94
CA ALA A 7 -40.18 8.80 2.57
C ALA A 7 -40.30 8.61 4.09
N ARG A 8 -39.63 7.55 4.58
CA ARG A 8 -38.94 7.52 5.87
C ARG A 8 -37.58 6.86 5.66
N GLU A 9 -36.57 7.68 5.45
CA GLU A 9 -35.16 7.35 5.71
C GLU A 9 -34.94 7.23 7.22
N SER A 10 -34.28 6.15 7.65
CA SER A 10 -32.97 6.17 8.33
C SER A 10 -32.82 4.91 9.18
N ASP A 11 -32.21 3.88 8.62
CA ASP A 11 -31.50 2.83 9.37
C ASP A 11 -30.48 2.22 8.39
N GLN A 12 -29.36 2.92 8.20
CA GLN A 12 -28.11 2.26 7.85
C GLN A 12 -26.92 3.18 8.13
N ASP A 13 -26.30 2.96 9.28
CA ASP A 13 -24.94 3.34 9.61
C ASP A 13 -23.97 2.40 8.90
N ASP A 14 -23.56 2.75 7.66
CA ASP A 14 -22.47 2.07 6.94
C ASP A 14 -21.14 2.84 7.15
N PRO A 15 -20.18 2.33 7.95
CA PRO A 15 -19.04 3.10 8.43
C PRO A 15 -17.81 3.11 7.49
N ASN A 16 -17.92 2.70 6.23
CA ASN A 16 -16.79 2.77 5.30
C ASN A 16 -17.23 2.63 3.81
N SER A 17 -17.75 3.70 3.20
CA SER A 17 -17.69 3.83 1.75
C SER A 17 -16.44 4.63 1.38
N ASP A 18 -15.41 3.92 0.96
CA ASP A 18 -14.31 4.46 0.17
C ASP A 18 -14.90 5.06 -1.13
N GLU A 19 -15.37 6.30 -1.05
CA GLU A 19 -15.89 7.08 -2.17
C GLU A 19 -14.77 7.31 -3.20
N ALA A 20 -14.71 6.41 -4.19
CA ALA A 20 -13.89 6.54 -5.37
C ALA A 20 -14.24 7.85 -6.10
N HIS A 21 -13.35 8.83 -6.03
CA HIS A 21 -13.44 10.05 -6.84
C HIS A 21 -13.28 9.72 -8.34
N PRO A 22 -14.24 10.11 -9.20
CA PRO A 22 -14.16 9.89 -10.63
C PRO A 22 -13.20 10.91 -11.25
N GLY A 23 -11.90 10.59 -11.27
CA GLY A 23 -10.90 11.46 -11.92
C GLY A 23 -9.43 11.17 -11.61
N GLY A 24 -9.11 10.27 -10.68
CA GLY A 24 -7.72 9.92 -10.40
C GLY A 24 -7.60 8.52 -9.83
N ILE A 25 -6.73 7.70 -10.42
CA ILE A 25 -6.36 6.42 -9.83
C ILE A 25 -5.59 6.76 -8.54
N SER A 26 -6.08 6.31 -7.38
CA SER A 26 -5.34 6.48 -6.13
C SER A 26 -3.99 5.75 -6.22
N VAL A 27 -2.97 6.21 -5.50
CA VAL A 27 -1.66 5.52 -5.48
C VAL A 27 -1.82 4.05 -5.06
N GLU A 28 -2.68 3.81 -4.08
CA GLU A 28 -3.04 2.47 -3.63
C GLU A 28 -3.69 1.65 -4.77
N GLY A 29 -4.66 2.22 -5.50
CA GLY A 29 -5.32 1.57 -6.63
C GLY A 29 -4.38 1.32 -7.80
N PHE A 30 -3.39 2.19 -8.01
CA PHE A 30 -2.34 2.02 -9.02
C PHE A 30 -1.47 0.77 -8.73
N PHE A 31 -1.16 0.53 -7.46
CA PHE A 31 -0.34 -0.61 -7.04
C PHE A 31 -1.15 -1.87 -6.71
N ALA A 32 -2.48 -1.84 -6.81
CA ALA A 32 -3.32 -3.00 -6.56
C ALA A 32 -2.95 -4.16 -7.51
N ALA A 33 -2.88 -5.37 -6.96
CA ALA A 33 -2.45 -6.61 -7.63
C ALA A 33 -1.08 -6.54 -8.32
N SER A 34 -0.28 -5.51 -8.05
CA SER A 34 1.02 -5.32 -8.71
C SER A 34 2.12 -6.18 -8.07
N VAL A 35 3.15 -6.47 -8.87
CA VAL A 35 4.43 -7.01 -8.41
C VAL A 35 5.48 -5.92 -8.56
N VAL A 36 6.09 -5.50 -7.45
CA VAL A 36 6.98 -4.33 -7.41
C VAL A 36 8.42 -4.78 -7.14
N LEU A 37 9.39 -4.25 -7.91
CA LEU A 37 10.81 -4.41 -7.63
C LEU A 37 11.39 -3.09 -7.10
N ILE A 38 11.94 -3.11 -5.88
CA ILE A 38 12.59 -1.95 -5.27
C ILE A 38 14.11 -2.13 -5.30
N THR A 39 14.80 -1.12 -5.81
CA THR A 39 16.27 -1.01 -5.74
C THR A 39 16.66 0.08 -4.74
N GLY A 40 17.88 0.02 -4.21
CA GLY A 40 18.35 1.04 -3.25
C GLY A 40 17.62 1.00 -1.90
N VAL A 41 16.92 -0.10 -1.58
CA VAL A 41 16.04 -0.22 -0.39
C VAL A 41 16.76 0.00 0.94
N THR A 42 18.09 -0.19 1.00
CA THR A 42 18.88 0.06 2.22
C THR A 42 19.21 1.54 2.45
N GLY A 43 18.97 2.41 1.47
CA GLY A 43 19.13 3.85 1.62
C GLY A 43 17.95 4.47 2.38
N PHE A 44 18.11 5.71 2.85
CA PHE A 44 17.09 6.42 3.63
C PHE A 44 15.71 6.44 2.94
N LEU A 45 15.65 6.95 1.70
CA LEU A 45 14.40 7.02 0.95
C LEU A 45 13.86 5.62 0.58
N GLY A 46 14.74 4.67 0.26
CA GLY A 46 14.33 3.32 -0.09
C GLY A 46 13.61 2.60 1.05
N LYS A 47 14.08 2.80 2.30
CA LYS A 47 13.41 2.29 3.49
C LYS A 47 12.04 2.93 3.70
N ALA A 48 11.96 4.27 3.62
CA ALA A 48 10.70 4.99 3.76
C ALA A 48 9.69 4.62 2.66
N LEU A 49 10.15 4.42 1.42
CA LEU A 49 9.29 3.94 0.33
C LEU A 49 8.76 2.53 0.61
N LEU A 50 9.62 1.59 1.03
CA LEU A 50 9.19 0.24 1.37
C LEU A 50 8.15 0.26 2.51
N GLU A 51 8.42 1.01 3.58
CA GLU A 51 7.50 1.20 4.70
C GLU A 51 6.16 1.81 4.25
N LYS A 52 6.20 2.83 3.39
CA LYS A 52 5.00 3.47 2.87
C LYS A 52 4.17 2.54 2.00
N LEU A 53 4.80 1.76 1.11
CA LEU A 53 4.10 0.79 0.27
C LEU A 53 3.48 -0.32 1.12
N LEU A 54 4.22 -0.85 2.10
CA LEU A 54 3.70 -1.87 3.01
C LEU A 54 2.49 -1.37 3.82
N ARG A 55 2.46 -0.09 4.23
CA ARG A 55 1.35 0.46 5.05
C ARG A 55 0.18 0.99 4.23
N ALA A 56 0.45 1.67 3.12
CA ALA A 56 -0.57 2.39 2.36
C ALA A 56 -1.06 1.64 1.12
N CYS A 57 -0.37 0.58 0.68
CA CYS A 57 -0.72 -0.20 -0.51
C CYS A 57 -0.90 -1.69 -0.16
N PRO A 58 -1.90 -2.04 0.68
CA PRO A 58 -2.09 -3.42 1.17
C PRO A 58 -2.44 -4.43 0.08
N ARG A 59 -2.90 -3.96 -1.10
CA ARG A 59 -3.27 -4.81 -2.24
C ARG A 59 -2.11 -5.11 -3.19
N ILE A 60 -0.87 -4.74 -2.86
CA ILE A 60 0.32 -5.20 -3.59
C ILE A 60 0.47 -6.72 -3.39
N THR A 61 0.67 -7.46 -4.47
CA THR A 61 0.83 -8.92 -4.42
C THR A 61 2.18 -9.30 -3.83
N THR A 62 3.26 -8.70 -4.36
CA THR A 62 4.64 -9.03 -3.95
C THR A 62 5.55 -7.82 -4.10
N ILE A 63 6.44 -7.61 -3.13
CA ILE A 63 7.55 -6.67 -3.21
C ILE A 63 8.86 -7.45 -3.23
N TYR A 64 9.60 -7.36 -4.32
CA TYR A 64 10.97 -7.83 -4.44
C TYR A 64 11.95 -6.71 -4.10
N VAL A 65 13.03 -7.06 -3.41
CA VAL A 65 14.09 -6.11 -3.06
C VAL A 65 15.43 -6.56 -3.64
N LEU A 66 16.10 -5.66 -4.37
CA LEU A 66 17.45 -5.91 -4.86
C LEU A 66 18.48 -5.43 -3.83
N LEU A 67 19.19 -6.38 -3.23
CA LEU A 67 20.28 -6.13 -2.31
C LEU A 67 21.61 -6.47 -2.97
N ARG A 68 22.53 -5.50 -2.98
CA ARG A 68 23.93 -5.73 -3.36
C ARG A 68 24.72 -6.25 -2.16
N PRO A 69 25.72 -7.12 -2.29
CA PRO A 69 26.68 -7.36 -1.22
C PRO A 69 27.48 -6.08 -0.87
N LYS A 70 28.01 -5.99 0.35
CA LYS A 70 28.96 -4.93 0.77
C LYS A 70 30.19 -5.61 1.39
N LYS A 71 31.38 -4.98 1.32
CA LYS A 71 32.56 -5.50 2.00
C LYS A 71 32.22 -5.77 3.48
N ASN A 72 32.45 -7.00 3.94
CA ASN A 72 32.19 -7.50 5.30
C ASN A 72 30.70 -7.63 5.70
N LYS A 73 29.76 -7.63 4.75
CA LYS A 73 28.35 -7.99 5.04
C LYS A 73 27.77 -8.83 3.91
N SER A 74 27.31 -10.02 4.26
CA SER A 74 26.50 -10.90 3.40
C SER A 74 25.18 -10.23 3.00
N VAL A 75 24.53 -10.77 1.97
CA VAL A 75 23.23 -10.26 1.52
C VAL A 75 22.17 -10.51 2.61
N GLU A 76 22.26 -11.64 3.31
CA GLU A 76 21.37 -12.08 4.37
C GLU A 76 21.47 -11.15 5.59
N GLU A 77 22.68 -10.77 6.01
CA GLU A 77 22.88 -9.78 7.08
C GLU A 77 22.32 -8.42 6.67
N ARG A 78 22.53 -8.00 5.43
CA ARG A 78 21.96 -6.75 4.91
C ARG A 78 20.43 -6.79 4.86
N PHE A 79 19.85 -7.95 4.58
CA PHE A 79 18.41 -8.16 4.60
C PHE A 79 17.87 -8.05 6.03
N ARG A 80 18.50 -8.69 7.02
CA ARG A 80 18.10 -8.55 8.43
C ARG A 80 18.17 -7.10 8.91
N LEU A 81 19.27 -6.41 8.61
CA LEU A 81 19.47 -4.99 8.93
C LEU A 81 18.47 -4.03 8.25
N LEU A 82 17.72 -4.49 7.25
CA LEU A 82 16.65 -3.70 6.65
C LEU A 82 15.49 -3.52 7.63
N PHE A 83 15.25 -4.52 8.49
CA PHE A 83 14.14 -4.59 9.44
C PHE A 83 14.57 -4.38 10.90
N GLU A 84 15.87 -4.24 11.16
CA GLU A 84 16.38 -3.85 12.48
C GLU A 84 16.27 -2.33 12.67
N ASN A 85 15.63 -1.94 13.78
CA ASN A 85 15.19 -0.61 14.22
C ASN A 85 14.03 0.03 13.42
N PRO A 86 12.93 0.42 14.11
CA PRO A 86 11.71 0.97 13.53
C PRO A 86 11.86 2.40 12.99
#